data_AF-D0NU77-F1
#
_entry.id   AF-D0NU77-F1
#
_cell.length_a   1.000
_cell.length_b   1.000
_cell.length_c   1.000
_cell.angle_alpha   90.00
_cell.angle_beta   90.00
_cell.angle_gamma   90.00
#
_symmetry.space_group_name_H-M   'P 1'
#
loop_
_entity.id
_entity.type
_entity.pdbx_description
1 polymer ?
#
loop_
_entity_poly.entity_id
_entity_poly.type
_entity_poly.pdbx_seq_one_letter_code
_entity_poly.pdbx_strand_id
1 'polypeptide(L)'
;MFGASFLITLIVVLLVKYGNKVQVDHENLWPLQNFVEISLLIVVGMITVYTSVALDKKTHDPKTNSSRNYDVVETPRLPSVAADVHTFQNLISEYNVDVGRRPNIPDLIESAFMEHRAFRKANPSSSAAGNKTIGVFVSGPEELKKAVEYAIADIGSQHFDVHEEEFEL
;
A
#
# COMPACT_ATOMS: atom_id res chain seq x y z
N MET A 1 -8.10 -20.26 8.55
CA MET A 1 -9.41 -19.92 7.96
C MET A 1 -9.74 -20.70 6.68
N PHE A 2 -8.80 -21.43 6.09
CA PHE A 2 -9.03 -22.26 4.89
C PHE A 2 -9.99 -23.45 5.08
N GLY A 3 -10.04 -24.07 6.27
CA GLY A 3 -10.92 -25.23 6.52
C GLY A 3 -12.42 -24.91 6.49
N ALA A 4 -12.79 -23.70 6.93
CA ALA A 4 -14.19 -23.25 6.86
C ALA A 4 -14.62 -22.96 5.42
N SER A 5 -13.78 -22.28 4.64
CA SER A 5 -14.04 -22.04 3.21
C SER A 5 -14.12 -23.34 2.41
N PHE A 6 -13.26 -24.32 2.72
CA PHE A 6 -13.31 -25.66 2.12
C PHE A 6 -14.59 -26.42 2.46
N LEU A 7 -15.06 -26.35 3.71
CA LEU A 7 -16.32 -26.98 4.12
C LEU A 7 -17.53 -26.33 3.45
N ILE A 8 -17.54 -25.00 3.34
CA ILE A 8 -18.63 -24.27 2.69
C ILE A 8 -18.67 -24.60 1.19
N THR A 9 -17.53 -24.61 0.50
CA THR A 9 -17.47 -25.02 -0.91
C THR A 9 -17.86 -26.48 -1.08
N LEU A 10 -17.40 -27.38 -0.22
CA LEU A 10 -17.79 -28.79 -0.25
C LEU A 10 -19.32 -28.96 -0.10
N ILE A 11 -19.94 -28.24 0.84
CA ILE A 11 -21.39 -28.29 1.06
C ILE A 11 -22.16 -27.73 -0.14
N VAL A 12 -21.70 -26.63 -0.74
CA VAL A 12 -22.31 -26.05 -1.95
C VAL A 12 -22.16 -27.00 -3.14
N VAL A 13 -21.00 -27.64 -3.32
CA VAL A 13 -20.77 -28.64 -4.36
C VAL A 13 -21.68 -29.85 -4.15
N LEU A 14 -21.84 -30.33 -2.92
CA LEU A 14 -22.75 -31.43 -2.61
C LEU A 14 -24.21 -31.06 -2.85
N LEU A 15 -24.64 -29.84 -2.50
CA LEU A 15 -26.00 -29.36 -2.75
C LEU A 15 -26.30 -29.17 -4.25
N VAL A 16 -25.35 -28.66 -5.02
CA VAL A 16 -25.48 -28.52 -6.48
C VAL A 16 -25.50 -29.89 -7.16
N LYS A 17 -24.58 -30.77 -6.78
CA LYS A 17 -24.40 -32.08 -7.43
C LYS A 17 -25.45 -33.12 -7.03
N TYR A 18 -25.98 -33.03 -5.80
CA TYR A 18 -26.92 -34.02 -5.26
C TYR A 18 -28.28 -33.45 -4.81
N GLY A 19 -28.36 -32.18 -4.41
CA GLY A 19 -29.55 -31.59 -3.81
C GLY A 19 -30.57 -31.05 -4.82
N ASN A 20 -30.11 -30.63 -6.00
CA ASN A 20 -30.98 -30.11 -7.04
C ASN A 20 -30.50 -30.56 -8.42
N LYS A 21 -30.59 -31.86 -8.71
CA LYS A 21 -30.58 -32.30 -10.11
C LYS A 21 -31.67 -31.49 -10.80
N VAL A 22 -31.27 -30.63 -11.74
CA VAL A 22 -32.19 -30.04 -12.70
C VAL A 22 -32.71 -31.21 -13.53
N GLN A 23 -33.71 -31.93 -12.99
CA GLN A 23 -34.40 -33.01 -13.66
C GLN A 23 -35.23 -32.35 -14.75
N VAL A 24 -34.75 -32.44 -15.98
CA VAL A 24 -35.60 -32.30 -17.14
C VAL A 24 -35.69 -33.71 -17.73
N ASP A 25 -36.91 -34.24 -17.80
CA ASP A 25 -37.27 -35.58 -18.28
C ASP A 25 -36.94 -35.84 -19.78
N HIS A 26 -36.06 -35.07 -20.40
CA HIS A 26 -35.76 -35.13 -21.83
C HIS A 26 -34.26 -35.40 -22.10
N GLU A 27 -33.95 -36.60 -22.62
CA GLU A 27 -32.58 -37.08 -22.90
C GLU A 27 -31.76 -36.14 -23.80
N ASN A 28 -32.41 -35.31 -24.62
CA ASN A 28 -31.75 -34.48 -25.62
C ASN A 28 -31.11 -33.18 -25.06
N LEU A 29 -31.28 -32.89 -23.77
CA LEU A 29 -30.74 -31.68 -23.11
C LEU A 29 -29.56 -31.96 -22.16
N TRP A 30 -29.09 -33.21 -22.12
CA TRP A 30 -27.97 -33.65 -21.28
C TRP A 30 -26.68 -32.80 -21.43
N PRO A 31 -26.25 -32.37 -22.64
CA PRO A 31 -25.06 -31.54 -22.77
C PRO A 31 -25.23 -30.14 -22.17
N LEU A 32 -26.43 -29.56 -22.29
CA LEU A 32 -26.73 -28.22 -21.77
C LEU A 32 -26.79 -28.24 -20.24
N GLN A 33 -27.36 -29.29 -19.65
CA GLN A 33 -27.36 -29.48 -18.20
C GLN A 33 -25.94 -29.56 -17.64
N ASN A 34 -25.07 -30.38 -18.25
CA ASN A 34 -23.67 -30.49 -17.82
C ASN A 34 -22.92 -29.16 -17.95
N PHE A 35 -23.18 -28.39 -19.01
CA PHE A 35 -22.56 -27.08 -19.20
C PHE A 35 -22.95 -26.09 -18.11
N VAL A 36 -24.24 -26.03 -17.75
CA VAL A 36 -24.74 -25.16 -16.68
C VAL A 36 -24.17 -25.59 -15.33
N GLU A 37 -24.09 -26.89 -15.06
CA GLU A 37 -23.52 -27.40 -13.81
C GLU A 37 -22.03 -27.06 -13.66
N ILE A 38 -21.24 -27.28 -14.72
CA ILE A 38 -19.80 -26.92 -14.73
C ILE A 38 -19.61 -25.41 -14.61
N SER A 39 -20.40 -24.61 -15.33
CA SER A 39 -20.33 -23.16 -15.27
C SER A 39 -20.65 -22.62 -13.87
N LEU A 40 -21.69 -23.17 -13.22
CA LEU A 40 -22.06 -22.81 -11.85
C LEU A 40 -20.92 -23.13 -10.86
N LEU A 41 -20.29 -24.31 -10.99
CA LEU A 41 -19.16 -24.70 -10.14
C LEU A 41 -17.98 -23.73 -10.27
N ILE A 42 -17.65 -23.30 -11.49
CA ILE A 42 -16.57 -22.33 -11.74
C ILE A 42 -16.91 -20.97 -11.11
N VAL A 43 -18.13 -20.47 -11.31
CA VAL A 43 -18.56 -19.17 -10.77
C VAL A 43 -18.55 -19.17 -9.24
N VAL A 44 -19.05 -20.23 -8.60
CA VAL A 44 -19.03 -20.37 -7.14
C VAL A 44 -17.58 -20.43 -6.62
N GLY A 45 -16.71 -21.18 -7.29
CA GLY A 45 -15.28 -21.25 -6.96
C GLY A 45 -14.63 -19.86 -6.99
N MET A 46 -14.87 -19.10 -8.07
CA MET A 46 -14.36 -17.73 -8.22
C MET A 46 -14.85 -16.80 -7.10
N ILE A 47 -16.15 -16.80 -6.80
CA ILE A 47 -16.72 -15.98 -5.72
C ILE A 47 -16.09 -16.33 -4.38
N THR A 48 -15.86 -17.61 -4.10
CA THR A 48 -15.26 -18.06 -2.83
C THR A 48 -13.81 -17.57 -2.69
N VAL A 49 -13.01 -17.64 -3.76
CA VAL A 49 -11.62 -17.15 -3.75
C VAL A 49 -11.60 -15.64 -3.53
N TYR A 50 -12.38 -14.88 -4.29
CA TYR A 50 -12.44 -13.42 -4.18
C TYR A 50 -12.90 -12.96 -2.79
N THR A 51 -13.93 -13.60 -2.22
CA THR A 51 -14.43 -13.27 -0.88
C THR A 51 -13.41 -13.64 0.21
N SER A 52 -12.66 -14.74 0.05
CA SER A 52 -11.60 -15.12 0.99
C SER A 52 -10.46 -14.10 0.98
N VAL A 53 -9.98 -13.69 -0.20
CA VAL A 53 -8.95 -12.66 -0.34
C VAL A 53 -9.42 -11.31 0.21
N ALA A 54 -10.67 -10.93 -0.06
CA ALA A 54 -11.24 -9.69 0.46
C ALA A 54 -11.41 -9.69 1.99
N LEU A 55 -11.77 -10.84 2.57
CA LEU A 55 -11.85 -10.99 4.03
C LEU A 55 -10.47 -10.96 4.68
N ASP A 56 -9.47 -11.63 4.09
CA ASP A 56 -8.10 -11.60 4.59
C ASP A 56 -7.51 -10.18 4.53
N LYS A 57 -7.79 -9.41 3.49
CA LYS A 57 -7.40 -7.98 3.43
C LYS A 57 -8.02 -7.16 4.56
N LYS A 58 -9.24 -7.50 5.00
CA LYS A 58 -9.97 -6.77 6.05
C LYS A 58 -9.60 -7.21 7.47
N THR A 59 -9.14 -8.45 7.65
CA THR A 59 -8.65 -8.95 8.94
C THR A 59 -7.17 -8.67 9.15
N HIS A 60 -6.42 -8.40 8.08
CA HIS A 60 -5.03 -7.94 8.10
C HIS A 60 -4.88 -6.42 7.97
N ASP A 61 -5.93 -5.64 8.23
CA ASP A 61 -5.71 -4.29 8.76
C ASP A 61 -5.30 -4.50 10.23
N PRO A 62 -4.00 -4.34 10.59
CA PRO A 62 -3.65 -4.32 11.99
C PRO A 62 -4.46 -3.19 12.61
N LYS A 63 -5.42 -3.52 13.47
CA LYS A 63 -6.03 -2.55 14.38
C LYS A 63 -4.86 -1.85 15.05
N THR A 64 -4.60 -0.62 14.61
CA THR A 64 -3.65 0.29 15.19
C THR A 64 -4.15 0.58 16.58
N ASN A 65 -3.76 -0.27 17.52
CA ASN A 65 -3.75 0.06 18.94
C ASN A 65 -2.78 1.23 19.07
N SER A 66 -3.34 2.43 18.91
CA SER A 66 -2.73 3.70 19.26
C SER A 66 -2.48 3.71 20.76
N SER A 67 -1.37 3.10 21.18
CA SER A 67 -0.62 3.33 22.41
C SER A 67 0.39 2.19 22.56
N ARG A 68 1.43 2.19 21.73
CA ARG A 68 2.73 1.67 22.18
C ARG A 68 3.63 2.89 22.26
N ASN A 69 3.86 3.34 23.49
CA ASN A 69 5.02 4.16 23.79
C ASN A 69 6.23 3.46 23.18
N TYR A 70 6.95 4.18 22.32
CA TYR A 70 8.27 3.76 21.90
C TYR A 70 9.11 3.77 23.18
N ASP A 71 9.34 2.59 23.76
CA ASP A 71 10.37 2.40 24.77
C ASP A 71 11.72 2.60 24.08
N VAL A 72 12.09 3.87 23.91
CA VAL A 72 13.48 4.25 23.72
C VAL A 72 14.15 3.89 25.04
N VAL A 73 14.83 2.75 25.07
CA VAL A 73 15.79 2.45 26.14
C VAL A 73 16.80 3.59 26.09
N GLU A 74 16.65 4.58 26.97
CA GLU A 74 17.64 5.63 27.17
C GLU A 74 18.92 4.95 27.62
N THR A 75 19.89 4.84 26.72
CA THR A 75 21.21 4.28 27.03
C THR A 75 21.88 5.18 28.10
N PRO A 76 22.45 4.61 29.17
CA PRO A 76 23.07 5.39 30.24
C PRO A 76 24.12 6.37 29.71
N ARG A 77 24.03 7.63 30.11
CA ARG A 77 25.02 8.68 29.81
C ARG A 77 26.36 8.35 30.49
N LEU A 78 27.23 7.63 29.80
CA LEU A 78 28.63 7.45 30.19
C LEU A 78 29.49 8.58 29.61
N PRO A 79 30.40 9.18 30.40
CA PRO A 79 31.28 10.21 29.90
C PRO A 79 32.37 9.59 29.03
N SER A 80 32.52 10.15 27.82
CA SER A 80 33.68 10.05 26.93
C SER A 80 34.13 8.61 26.59
N VAL A 81 33.43 8.00 25.62
CA VAL A 81 34.08 7.03 24.73
C VAL A 81 34.95 7.83 23.75
N ALA A 82 36.11 7.28 23.38
CA ALA A 82 37.17 7.91 22.59
C ALA A 82 36.67 8.79 21.42
N ALA A 83 37.38 9.88 21.13
CA ALA A 83 37.02 10.91 20.13
C ALA A 83 36.75 10.40 18.70
N ASP A 84 37.05 9.12 18.42
CA ASP A 84 36.93 8.47 17.12
C ASP A 84 35.76 7.46 17.06
N VAL A 85 35.00 7.29 18.14
CA VAL A 85 33.79 6.46 18.16
C VAL A 85 32.57 7.37 18.06
N HIS A 86 32.12 7.62 16.83
CA HIS A 86 30.84 8.28 16.62
C HIS A 86 29.72 7.39 17.15
N THR A 87 29.15 7.76 18.30
CA THR A 87 27.93 7.11 18.78
C THR A 87 26.76 7.51 17.88
N PHE A 88 25.73 6.66 17.81
CA PHE A 88 24.50 6.95 17.07
C PHE A 88 23.89 8.32 17.47
N GLN A 89 24.01 8.68 18.75
CA GLN A 89 23.55 9.98 19.25
C GLN A 89 24.42 11.14 18.73
N ASN A 90 25.74 10.96 18.62
CA ASN A 90 26.61 11.96 18.01
C ASN A 90 26.21 12.22 16.56
N LEU A 91 25.95 11.16 15.78
CA LEU A 91 25.49 11.28 14.39
C LEU A 91 24.13 12.00 14.29
N ILE A 92 23.16 11.64 15.13
CA ILE A 92 21.86 12.35 15.18
C ILE A 92 22.06 13.84 15.46
N SER A 93 22.91 14.16 16.44
CA SER A 93 23.15 15.56 16.84
C SER A 93 23.94 16.34 15.80
N GLU A 94 24.90 15.69 15.13
CA GLU A 94 25.78 16.31 14.13
C GLU A 94 25.02 16.61 12.84
N TYR A 95 24.16 15.69 12.41
CA TYR A 95 23.33 15.86 11.21
C TYR A 95 21.97 16.50 11.49
N ASN A 96 21.70 16.90 12.73
CA ASN A 96 20.42 17.48 13.18
C ASN A 96 19.21 16.66 12.70
N VAL A 97 19.28 15.34 12.89
CA VAL A 97 18.22 14.43 12.45
C VAL A 97 17.01 14.57 13.37
N ASP A 98 15.85 14.87 12.80
CA ASP A 98 14.58 14.84 13.53
C ASP A 98 14.17 13.40 13.84
N VAL A 99 14.06 13.07 15.12
CA VAL A 99 13.70 11.73 15.59
C VAL A 99 12.29 11.70 16.18
N GLY A 100 11.50 10.70 15.79
CA GLY A 100 10.20 10.39 16.42
C GLY A 100 9.01 11.24 15.94
N ARG A 101 9.22 12.18 15.00
CA ARG A 101 8.14 12.94 14.36
C ARG A 101 7.97 12.48 12.91
N ARG A 102 6.70 12.35 12.49
CA ARG A 102 6.39 12.13 11.07
C ARG A 102 6.57 13.45 10.30
N PRO A 103 7.16 13.42 9.11
CA PRO A 103 7.24 14.61 8.27
C PRO A 103 5.84 15.07 7.86
N ASN A 104 5.64 16.39 7.79
CA ASN A 104 4.42 16.96 7.24
C ASN A 104 4.55 17.01 5.71
N ILE A 105 4.01 15.98 5.05
CA ILE A 105 4.11 15.81 3.59
C ILE A 105 3.50 16.99 2.82
N PRO A 106 2.28 17.48 3.14
CA PRO A 106 1.72 18.70 2.55
C PRO A 106 2.68 19.89 2.57
N ASP A 107 3.21 20.25 3.73
CA ASP A 107 4.12 21.40 3.87
C ASP A 107 5.41 21.21 3.07
N LEU A 108 5.94 19.98 3.03
CA LEU A 108 7.17 19.65 2.30
C LEU A 108 7.00 19.76 0.78
N ILE A 109 5.88 19.26 0.25
CA ILE A 109 5.57 19.35 -1.19
C ILE A 109 5.28 20.81 -1.57
N GLU A 110 4.58 21.56 -0.71
CA GLU A 110 4.31 22.98 -0.94
C GLU A 110 5.61 23.80 -0.93
N SER A 111 6.50 23.57 0.04
CA SER A 111 7.78 24.29 0.11
C SER A 111 8.64 24.01 -1.13
N ALA A 112 8.74 22.74 -1.55
CA ALA A 112 9.47 22.35 -2.75
C ALA A 112 8.90 23.02 -4.00
N PHE A 113 7.57 23.10 -4.13
CA PHE A 113 6.91 23.78 -5.24
C PHE A 113 7.20 25.29 -5.27
N MET A 114 7.12 25.95 -4.11
CA MET A 114 7.36 27.39 -4.00
C MET A 114 8.81 27.74 -4.31
N GLU A 115 9.76 26.95 -3.83
CA GLU A 115 11.18 27.10 -4.13
C GLU A 115 11.48 26.88 -5.61
N HIS A 116 10.95 25.80 -6.21
CA HIS A 116 11.11 25.54 -7.65
C HIS A 116 10.55 26.67 -8.50
N ARG A 117 9.36 27.18 -8.15
CA ARG A 117 8.74 28.32 -8.83
C ARG A 117 9.58 29.59 -8.71
N ALA A 118 10.12 29.88 -7.52
CA ALA A 118 10.98 31.03 -7.29
C ALA A 118 12.29 30.91 -8.09
N PHE A 119 12.90 29.73 -8.07
CA PHE A 119 14.11 29.42 -8.84
C PHE A 119 13.89 29.63 -10.34
N ARG A 120 12.78 29.13 -10.88
CA ARG A 120 12.43 29.32 -12.30
C ARG A 120 12.22 30.78 -12.67
N LYS A 121 11.61 31.57 -11.79
CA LYS A 121 11.43 33.01 -12.00
C LYS A 121 12.77 33.76 -12.02
N ALA A 122 13.71 33.36 -11.16
CA ALA A 122 15.04 33.95 -11.09
C ALA A 122 15.94 33.53 -12.28
N ASN A 123 15.76 32.31 -12.79
CA ASN A 123 16.62 31.71 -13.81
C ASN A 123 15.85 31.38 -15.10
N PRO A 124 15.44 32.38 -15.91
CA PRO A 124 14.62 32.16 -17.11
C PRO A 124 15.31 31.30 -18.18
N SER A 125 16.65 31.31 -18.25
CA SER A 125 17.47 30.45 -19.11
C SER A 125 17.42 28.96 -18.74
N SER A 126 17.00 28.63 -17.51
CA SER A 126 16.78 27.26 -17.05
C SER A 126 15.42 26.68 -17.48
N SER A 127 14.61 27.43 -18.22
CA SER A 127 13.32 26.98 -18.79
C SER A 127 13.45 25.99 -19.95
N ALA A 128 14.62 25.35 -20.10
CA ALA A 128 14.80 24.24 -21.02
C ALA A 128 13.79 23.12 -20.73
N ALA A 129 13.43 22.34 -21.76
CA ALA A 129 12.30 21.41 -21.80
C ALA A 129 12.23 20.33 -20.70
N GLY A 130 13.24 20.22 -19.81
CA GLY A 130 13.27 19.28 -18.69
C GLY A 130 13.05 19.87 -17.29
N ASN A 131 13.09 21.20 -17.10
CA ASN A 131 12.93 21.82 -15.76
C ASN A 131 11.51 22.37 -15.52
N LYS A 132 10.50 21.75 -16.14
CA LYS A 132 9.11 22.20 -16.00
C LYS A 132 8.46 21.67 -14.72
N THR A 133 8.83 20.46 -14.33
CA THR A 133 8.21 19.68 -13.26
C THR A 133 9.24 19.28 -12.20
N ILE A 134 8.75 18.95 -11.02
CA ILE A 134 9.53 18.40 -9.92
C ILE A 134 9.39 16.88 -9.93
N GLY A 135 10.51 16.16 -10.06
CA GLY A 135 10.51 14.70 -9.93
C GLY A 135 10.38 14.29 -8.46
N VAL A 136 9.42 13.42 -8.15
CA VAL A 136 9.15 12.92 -6.81
C VAL A 136 9.23 11.40 -6.83
N PHE A 137 10.17 10.85 -6.08
CA PHE A 137 10.36 9.41 -5.93
C PHE A 137 9.93 9.00 -4.53
N VAL A 138 8.99 8.07 -4.40
CA VAL A 138 8.48 7.62 -3.11
C VAL A 138 8.60 6.10 -2.99
N SER A 139 9.26 5.67 -1.92
CA SER A 139 9.36 4.27 -1.54
C SER A 139 9.03 4.11 -0.05
N GLY A 140 8.10 3.22 0.26
CA GLY A 140 7.65 3.02 1.63
C GLY A 140 6.20 2.52 1.73
N PRO A 141 5.60 2.65 2.94
CA PRO A 141 4.23 2.21 3.20
C PRO A 141 3.21 2.89 2.29
N GLU A 142 2.13 2.18 2.00
CA GLU A 142 1.02 2.66 1.17
C GLU A 142 0.44 3.99 1.65
N GLU A 143 0.36 4.20 2.97
CA GLU A 143 -0.12 5.45 3.54
C GLU A 143 0.78 6.64 3.21
N LEU A 144 2.10 6.42 3.13
CA LEU A 144 3.06 7.46 2.75
C LEU A 144 2.91 7.81 1.26
N LYS A 145 2.80 6.78 0.40
CA LYS A 145 2.57 6.97 -1.04
C LYS A 145 1.31 7.81 -1.30
N LYS A 146 0.20 7.44 -0.67
CA LYS A 146 -1.07 8.19 -0.75
C LYS A 146 -0.97 9.61 -0.22
N ALA A 147 -0.26 9.81 0.89
CA ALA A 147 -0.09 11.16 1.45
C ALA A 147 0.66 12.08 0.47
N VAL A 148 1.65 11.55 -0.25
CA VAL A 148 2.37 12.28 -1.31
C VAL A 148 1.45 12.56 -2.49
N GLU A 149 0.71 11.56 -2.97
CA GLU A 149 -0.24 11.73 -4.09
C GLU A 149 -1.30 12.80 -3.78
N TYR A 150 -1.88 12.80 -2.58
CA TYR A 150 -2.89 13.79 -2.19
C TYR A 150 -2.29 15.20 -2.10
N ALA A 151 -1.12 15.35 -1.48
CA ALA A 151 -0.44 16.65 -1.41
C ALA A 151 -0.12 17.22 -2.81
N ILE A 152 0.25 16.35 -3.75
CA ILE A 152 0.53 16.73 -5.14
C ILE A 152 -0.77 17.06 -5.89
N ALA A 153 -1.84 16.29 -5.67
CA ALA A 153 -3.14 16.55 -6.27
C ALA A 153 -3.71 17.91 -5.87
N ASP A 154 -3.51 18.33 -4.61
CA ASP A 154 -3.97 19.62 -4.09
C ASP A 154 -3.29 20.82 -4.77
N ILE A 155 -2.02 20.69 -5.15
CA ILE A 155 -1.26 21.74 -5.85
C ILE A 155 -1.49 21.67 -7.38
N GLY A 156 -1.59 20.46 -7.90
CA GLY A 156 -1.79 20.18 -9.32
C GLY A 156 -0.70 19.28 -9.89
N SER A 157 -1.09 18.11 -10.38
CA SER A 157 -0.20 17.07 -10.89
C SER A 157 0.66 17.50 -12.08
N GLN A 158 0.26 18.53 -12.84
CA GLN A 158 1.05 19.06 -13.97
C GLN A 158 2.40 19.66 -13.57
N HIS A 159 2.64 19.89 -12.28
CA HIS A 159 3.87 20.44 -11.74
C HIS A 159 4.83 19.36 -11.21
N PHE A 160 4.40 18.11 -11.15
CA PHE A 160 5.13 17.01 -10.55
C PHE A 160 5.19 15.81 -11.49
N ASP A 161 6.28 15.07 -11.39
CA ASP A 161 6.45 13.77 -12.04
C ASP A 161 6.71 12.74 -10.94
N VAL A 162 5.69 11.94 -10.62
CA VAL A 162 5.68 11.07 -9.43
C VAL A 162 5.98 9.63 -9.84
N HIS A 163 6.99 9.04 -9.21
CA HIS A 163 7.40 7.66 -9.40
C HIS A 163 7.30 6.91 -8.07
N GLU A 164 6.47 5.88 -8.05
CA GLU A 164 6.46 4.93 -6.95
C GLU A 164 7.55 3.88 -7.17
N GLU A 165 8.41 3.71 -6.18
CA GLU A 165 9.53 2.78 -6.25
C GLU A 165 9.42 1.74 -5.14
N GLU A 166 9.72 0.49 -5.48
CA GLU A 166 9.90 -0.60 -4.51
C GLU A 166 11.36 -1.04 -4.57
N PHE A 167 12.10 -0.73 -3.51
CA PHE A 167 13.49 -1.16 -3.38
C PHE A 167 13.53 -2.47 -2.60
N GLU A 168 14.00 -3.54 -3.25
CA GLU A 168 14.47 -4.73 -2.55
C GLU A 168 15.85 -4.40 -1.96
N LEU A 169 15.90 -4.15 -0.64
CA LEU A 169 17.14 -3.90 0.11
C LEU A 169 17.62 -5.15 0.86
#